data_AF-A0A3P8EG42-F1
#
_entry.id   AF-A0A3P8EG42-F1
#
_cell.length_a   1.000
_cell.length_b   1.000
_cell.length_c   1.000
_cell.angle_alpha   90.00
_cell.angle_beta   90.00
_cell.angle_gamma   90.00
#
_symmetry.space_group_name_H-M   'P 1'
#
loop_
_entity.id
_entity.type
_entity.pdbx_description
1 polymer ?
#
loop_
_entity_poly.entity_id
_entity_poly.type
_entity_poly.pdbx_seq_one_letter_code
_entity_poly.pdbx_strand_id
1 'polypeptide(L)'
;MPGQTRDWNEELQVTRELPQTRLTERLLRDRAIFKSNSDFVAAATRAAVSVVNGDIMAINPGETRKQQMFIWNNMFFSLGFDVKDHYKHFGGEYAAYAATSSDLCGVRAYSMLDQPGLYTLGTAIIDYRGFRVTAQTIIPGILEKEQEQLVVYGSIDFGKTVLTDKRYEELLSKTAKQLKIKPHKVVNQSGDAIQLYSSVDCKGIVGNDNRTYILDLLRTFPPDLNYLDNGSDIRPQLSPELVKLGYPYQHRHMLATLRQELIEAFFE
;
A
#
# COMPACT_ATOMS: atom_id res chain seq x y z
N MET A 1 -26.49 3.60 20.73
CA MET A 1 -25.79 4.28 21.83
C MET A 1 -25.06 5.49 21.23
N PRO A 2 -25.25 6.71 21.73
CA PRO A 2 -24.41 7.83 21.35
C PRO A 2 -23.04 7.63 22.01
N GLY A 3 -21.95 7.52 21.22
CA GLY A 3 -20.59 7.56 21.76
C GLY A 3 -19.63 6.44 21.33
N GLN A 4 -20.05 5.44 20.56
CA GLN A 4 -19.08 4.51 19.95
C GLN A 4 -18.70 5.04 18.57
N THR A 5 -17.47 5.57 18.45
CA THR A 5 -16.89 5.89 17.15
C THR A 5 -16.82 4.62 16.32
N ARG A 6 -17.20 4.73 15.04
CA ARG A 6 -17.28 3.57 14.14
C ARG A 6 -15.89 2.97 13.97
N ASP A 7 -15.75 1.66 14.13
CA ASP A 7 -14.48 0.98 13.85
C ASP A 7 -14.50 0.47 12.41
N TRP A 8 -13.94 1.27 11.50
CA TRP A 8 -13.87 0.93 10.09
C TRP A 8 -12.99 -0.28 9.81
N ASN A 9 -11.92 -0.46 10.58
CA ASN A 9 -11.03 -1.59 10.37
C ASN A 9 -11.77 -2.88 10.71
N GLU A 10 -12.35 -2.96 11.91
CA GLU A 10 -13.09 -4.14 12.35
C GLU A 10 -14.24 -4.48 11.41
N GLU A 11 -15.03 -3.49 11.00
CA GLU A 11 -16.14 -3.72 10.08
C GLU A 11 -15.69 -4.27 8.72
N LEU A 12 -14.61 -3.74 8.15
CA LEU A 12 -14.08 -4.23 6.88
C LEU A 12 -13.50 -5.64 7.04
N GLN A 13 -12.73 -5.91 8.10
CA GLN A 13 -12.13 -7.23 8.30
C GLN A 13 -13.18 -8.31 8.58
N VAL A 14 -14.16 -8.05 9.44
CA VAL A 14 -15.24 -9.03 9.75
C VAL A 14 -16.02 -9.41 8.51
N THR A 15 -16.32 -8.45 7.61
CA THR A 15 -17.01 -8.80 6.36
C THR A 15 -16.17 -9.69 5.45
N ARG A 16 -14.85 -9.54 5.46
CA ARG A 16 -13.93 -10.44 4.75
C ARG A 16 -13.82 -11.79 5.43
N GLU A 17 -13.94 -11.87 6.76
CA GLU A 17 -13.87 -13.13 7.50
C GLU A 17 -15.16 -13.97 7.42
N LEU A 18 -16.23 -13.45 6.80
CA LEU A 18 -17.47 -14.19 6.61
C LEU A 18 -17.23 -15.51 5.84
N PRO A 19 -18.01 -16.58 6.15
CA PRO A 19 -17.91 -17.85 5.46
C PRO A 19 -18.08 -17.72 3.95
N GLN A 20 -17.40 -18.59 3.20
CA GLN A 20 -17.43 -18.61 1.74
C GLN A 20 -17.56 -20.03 1.14
N THR A 21 -17.99 -21.01 1.95
CA THR A 21 -18.03 -22.41 1.52
C THR A 21 -19.23 -22.69 0.60
N ARG A 22 -20.38 -22.07 0.88
CA ARG A 22 -21.61 -22.22 0.11
C ARG A 22 -21.87 -21.00 -0.76
N LEU A 23 -22.56 -21.20 -1.89
CA LEU A 23 -22.94 -20.10 -2.78
C LEU A 23 -23.72 -18.99 -2.06
N THR A 24 -24.65 -19.37 -1.18
CA THR A 24 -25.44 -18.41 -0.39
C THR A 24 -24.58 -17.59 0.56
N GLU A 25 -23.59 -18.21 1.21
CA GLU A 25 -22.63 -17.53 2.09
C GLU A 25 -21.77 -16.54 1.28
N ARG A 26 -21.27 -16.96 0.12
CA ARG A 26 -20.51 -16.10 -0.79
C ARG A 26 -21.31 -14.87 -1.23
N LEU A 27 -22.58 -15.05 -1.62
CA LEU A 27 -23.44 -13.92 -2.02
C LEU A 27 -23.69 -12.93 -0.87
N LEU A 28 -23.91 -13.45 0.36
CA LEU A 28 -24.06 -12.60 1.54
C LEU A 28 -22.78 -11.86 1.87
N ARG A 29 -21.64 -12.54 1.79
CA ARG A 29 -20.30 -11.98 1.98
C ARG A 29 -20.01 -10.88 0.97
N ASP A 30 -20.22 -11.13 -0.32
CA ASP A 30 -19.99 -10.14 -1.39
C ASP A 30 -20.85 -8.89 -1.19
N ARG A 31 -22.13 -9.06 -0.81
CA ARG A 31 -23.02 -7.95 -0.48
C ARG A 31 -22.54 -7.16 0.74
N ALA A 32 -22.06 -7.86 1.77
CA ALA A 32 -21.53 -7.23 2.99
C ALA A 32 -20.26 -6.44 2.70
N ILE A 33 -19.30 -7.03 1.98
CA ILE A 33 -18.07 -6.38 1.53
C ILE A 33 -18.39 -5.15 0.68
N PHE A 34 -19.29 -5.27 -0.31
CA PHE A 34 -19.70 -4.14 -1.15
C PHE A 34 -20.29 -3.00 -0.33
N LYS A 35 -21.20 -3.34 0.60
CA LYS A 35 -21.83 -2.35 1.48
C LYS A 35 -20.80 -1.64 2.37
N SER A 36 -19.97 -2.38 3.09
CA SER A 36 -18.99 -1.81 4.01
C SER A 36 -17.96 -0.95 3.29
N ASN A 37 -17.46 -1.39 2.13
CA ASN A 37 -16.56 -0.58 1.30
C ASN A 37 -17.24 0.69 0.78
N SER A 38 -18.48 0.60 0.31
CA SER A 38 -19.23 1.78 -0.17
C SER A 38 -19.46 2.80 0.94
N ASP A 39 -19.83 2.32 2.13
CA ASP A 39 -20.02 3.18 3.31
C ASP A 39 -18.71 3.83 3.75
N PHE A 40 -17.59 3.08 3.73
CA PHE A 40 -16.24 3.58 4.02
C PHE A 40 -15.82 4.67 3.05
N VAL A 41 -15.91 4.42 1.74
CA VAL A 41 -15.55 5.41 0.70
C VAL A 41 -16.38 6.68 0.84
N ALA A 42 -17.69 6.56 1.08
CA ALA A 42 -18.57 7.72 1.26
C ALA A 42 -18.18 8.54 2.50
N ALA A 43 -17.82 7.90 3.61
CA ALA A 43 -17.35 8.58 4.81
C ALA A 43 -15.98 9.22 4.62
N ALA A 44 -15.04 8.49 4.01
CA ALA A 44 -13.69 8.97 3.69
C ALA A 44 -13.74 10.19 2.76
N THR A 45 -14.65 10.21 1.78
CA THR A 45 -14.83 11.36 0.87
C THR A 45 -15.28 12.61 1.61
N ARG A 46 -16.29 12.50 2.50
CA ARG A 46 -16.74 13.65 3.30
C ARG A 46 -15.62 14.16 4.22
N ALA A 47 -14.90 13.24 4.88
CA ALA A 47 -13.79 13.60 5.75
C ALA A 47 -12.62 14.25 4.98
N ALA A 48 -12.27 13.72 3.80
CA ALA A 48 -11.21 14.28 2.95
C ALA A 48 -11.52 15.71 2.51
N VAL A 49 -12.79 16.02 2.19
CA VAL A 49 -13.22 17.40 1.89
C VAL A 49 -12.97 18.32 3.09
N SER A 50 -13.35 17.89 4.29
CA SER A 50 -13.10 18.63 5.53
C SER A 50 -11.61 18.78 5.87
N VAL A 51 -10.79 17.76 5.62
CA VAL A 51 -9.32 17.83 5.74
C VAL A 51 -8.78 18.94 4.83
N VAL A 52 -9.14 18.94 3.55
CA VAL A 52 -8.65 19.91 2.56
C VAL A 52 -9.12 21.33 2.89
N ASN A 53 -10.37 21.50 3.31
CA ASN A 53 -10.92 22.80 3.72
C ASN A 53 -10.31 23.34 5.03
N GLY A 54 -9.68 22.49 5.84
CA GLY A 54 -9.07 22.86 7.13
C GLY A 54 -10.02 22.74 8.33
N ASP A 55 -11.14 22.04 8.16
CA ASP A 55 -12.13 21.80 9.23
C ASP A 55 -11.65 20.73 10.23
N ILE A 56 -10.72 19.86 9.82
CA ILE A 56 -10.11 18.82 10.65
C ILE A 56 -8.68 19.22 10.99
N MET A 57 -8.36 19.24 12.29
CA MET A 57 -7.03 19.59 12.79
C MET A 57 -6.03 18.47 12.52
N ALA A 58 -4.81 18.85 12.12
CA ALA A 58 -3.72 17.90 11.94
C ALA A 58 -3.23 17.37 13.29
N ILE A 59 -2.81 16.10 13.33
CA ILE A 59 -2.20 15.50 14.52
C ILE A 59 -0.77 16.03 14.76
N ASN A 60 -0.15 16.55 13.71
CA ASN A 60 1.19 17.15 13.68
C ASN A 60 1.11 18.61 13.18
N PRO A 61 0.47 19.54 13.93
CA PRO A 61 0.18 20.89 13.45
C PRO A 61 1.43 21.75 13.21
N GLY A 62 2.59 21.38 13.78
CA GLY A 62 3.86 22.06 13.54
C GLY A 62 4.49 21.76 12.18
N GLU A 63 4.02 20.73 11.47
CA GLU A 63 4.51 20.37 10.14
C GLU A 63 3.86 21.24 9.05
N THR A 64 4.55 21.36 7.91
CA THR A 64 4.01 22.10 6.76
C THR A 64 2.73 21.44 6.24
N ARG A 65 1.86 22.20 5.56
CA ARG A 65 0.57 21.70 5.07
C ARG A 65 0.70 20.38 4.29
N LYS A 66 1.74 20.23 3.46
CA LYS A 66 2.01 19.03 2.66
C LYS A 66 2.35 17.78 3.49
N GLN A 67 2.85 17.98 4.71
CA GLN A 67 3.31 16.96 5.64
C GLN A 67 2.31 16.69 6.78
N GLN A 68 1.20 17.42 6.81
CA GLN A 68 0.18 17.24 7.82
C GLN A 68 -0.54 15.91 7.62
N MET A 69 -0.78 15.24 8.74
CA MET A 69 -1.53 14.01 8.88
C MET A 69 -2.74 14.27 9.75
N PHE A 70 -3.82 13.52 9.53
CA PHE A 70 -5.09 13.75 10.20
C PHE A 70 -5.69 12.43 10.66
N ILE A 71 -6.41 12.46 11.78
CA ILE A 71 -7.22 11.34 12.24
C ILE A 71 -8.65 11.85 12.43
N TRP A 72 -9.61 11.19 11.81
CA TRP A 72 -11.02 11.52 11.95
C TRP A 72 -11.89 10.27 11.87
N ASN A 73 -12.73 10.06 12.88
CA ASN A 73 -13.65 8.92 12.97
C ASN A 73 -12.95 7.58 12.66
N ASN A 74 -11.82 7.31 13.34
CA ASN A 74 -10.99 6.11 13.19
C ASN A 74 -10.45 5.85 11.77
N MET A 75 -10.30 6.91 10.97
CA MET A 75 -9.58 6.88 9.70
C MET A 75 -8.35 7.78 9.80
N PHE A 76 -7.24 7.32 9.24
CA PHE A 76 -6.02 8.09 9.05
C PHE A 76 -6.01 8.73 7.66
N PHE A 77 -5.58 9.99 7.58
CA PHE A 77 -5.48 10.72 6.32
C PHE A 77 -4.10 11.33 6.14
N SER A 78 -3.58 11.25 4.91
CA SER A 78 -2.35 11.91 4.48
C SER A 78 -2.56 12.57 3.11
N LEU A 79 -1.76 13.61 2.82
CA LEU A 79 -1.78 14.28 1.53
C LEU A 79 -0.73 13.68 0.59
N GLY A 80 -1.10 13.44 -0.66
CA GLY A 80 -0.26 12.81 -1.68
C GLY A 80 0.81 13.73 -2.28
N PHE A 81 1.64 14.34 -1.45
CA PHE A 81 2.78 15.18 -1.85
C PHE A 81 4.11 14.48 -1.62
N ASP A 82 5.16 14.95 -2.30
CA ASP A 82 6.52 14.54 -1.99
C ASP A 82 6.97 15.18 -0.67
N VAL A 83 7.27 14.34 0.30
CA VAL A 83 7.63 14.75 1.66
C VAL A 83 9.11 14.48 1.88
N LYS A 84 9.86 15.50 2.29
CA LYS A 84 11.30 15.43 2.57
C LYS A 84 12.11 14.90 1.37
N ASP A 85 11.74 15.32 0.15
CA ASP A 85 12.42 14.93 -1.10
C ASP A 85 12.51 13.40 -1.33
N HIS A 86 11.59 12.62 -0.73
CA HIS A 86 11.61 11.16 -0.79
C HIS A 86 11.53 10.64 -2.24
N TYR A 87 10.75 11.32 -3.08
CA TYR A 87 10.59 10.98 -4.50
C TYR A 87 11.36 11.89 -5.45
N LYS A 88 12.27 12.74 -4.97
CA LYS A 88 13.04 13.67 -5.80
C LYS A 88 13.71 13.00 -6.98
N HIS A 89 14.34 11.85 -6.74
CA HIS A 89 15.03 11.06 -7.75
C HIS A 89 14.10 10.25 -8.64
N PHE A 90 12.79 10.24 -8.39
CA PHE A 90 11.78 9.49 -9.15
C PHE A 90 10.80 10.38 -9.91
N GLY A 91 10.93 11.71 -9.84
CA GLY A 91 10.01 12.67 -10.46
C GLY A 91 9.29 13.62 -9.49
N GLY A 92 9.69 13.62 -8.21
CA GLY A 92 9.19 14.52 -7.17
C GLY A 92 7.69 14.38 -6.97
N GLU A 93 6.96 15.51 -7.04
CA GLU A 93 5.51 15.57 -6.82
C GLU A 93 4.72 14.66 -7.78
N TYR A 94 5.16 14.50 -9.04
CA TYR A 94 4.50 13.60 -9.98
C TYR A 94 4.63 12.14 -9.56
N ALA A 95 5.78 11.78 -8.97
CA ALA A 95 6.03 10.44 -8.45
C ALA A 95 5.25 10.20 -7.16
N ALA A 96 5.19 11.16 -6.23
CA ALA A 96 4.37 11.05 -5.03
C ALA A 96 2.89 10.85 -5.37
N TYR A 97 2.38 11.60 -6.35
CA TYR A 97 1.01 11.44 -6.84
C TYR A 97 0.77 10.04 -7.41
N ALA A 98 1.67 9.53 -8.26
CA ALA A 98 1.57 8.19 -8.84
C ALA A 98 1.73 7.08 -7.79
N ALA A 99 2.60 7.27 -6.80
CA ALA A 99 2.91 6.27 -5.78
C ALA A 99 1.67 5.86 -4.99
N THR A 100 0.83 6.83 -4.60
CA THR A 100 -0.43 6.53 -3.90
C THR A 100 -1.35 5.62 -4.73
N SER A 101 -1.45 5.84 -6.04
CA SER A 101 -2.24 4.97 -6.93
C SER A 101 -1.65 3.57 -7.07
N SER A 102 -0.33 3.45 -7.18
CA SER A 102 0.35 2.15 -7.23
C SER A 102 0.20 1.37 -5.92
N ASP A 103 0.24 2.07 -4.78
CA ASP A 103 -0.04 1.47 -3.46
C ASP A 103 -1.48 0.92 -3.39
N LEU A 104 -2.48 1.70 -3.80
CA LEU A 104 -3.88 1.24 -3.85
C LEU A 104 -4.06 0.06 -4.81
N CYS A 105 -3.35 0.03 -5.94
CA CYS A 105 -3.33 -1.13 -6.84
C CYS A 105 -2.77 -2.37 -6.15
N GLY A 106 -1.71 -2.24 -5.35
CA GLY A 106 -1.16 -3.32 -4.53
C GLY A 106 -2.15 -3.78 -3.45
N VAL A 107 -2.77 -2.85 -2.72
CA VAL A 107 -3.85 -3.15 -1.75
C VAL A 107 -4.95 -3.94 -2.42
N ARG A 108 -5.40 -3.53 -3.62
CA ARG A 108 -6.43 -4.24 -4.39
C ARG A 108 -5.98 -5.65 -4.77
N ALA A 109 -4.76 -5.82 -5.25
CA ALA A 109 -4.21 -7.11 -5.65
C ALA A 109 -4.20 -8.11 -4.49
N TYR A 110 -3.62 -7.73 -3.35
CA TYR A 110 -3.64 -8.55 -2.13
C TYR A 110 -5.06 -8.79 -1.61
N SER A 111 -5.95 -7.81 -1.72
CA SER A 111 -7.34 -7.96 -1.28
C SER A 111 -8.12 -8.98 -2.11
N MET A 112 -7.90 -9.00 -3.43
CA MET A 112 -8.54 -9.92 -4.37
C MET A 112 -8.08 -11.37 -4.22
N LEU A 113 -6.84 -11.61 -3.76
CA LEU A 113 -6.36 -12.97 -3.48
C LEU A 113 -7.10 -13.63 -2.31
N ASP A 114 -7.70 -12.83 -1.43
CA ASP A 114 -8.48 -13.30 -0.30
C ASP A 114 -7.76 -14.36 0.57
N GLN A 115 -6.44 -14.20 0.73
CA GLN A 115 -5.59 -15.13 1.47
C GLN A 115 -5.96 -15.11 2.97
N PRO A 116 -6.49 -16.21 3.55
CA PRO A 116 -6.86 -16.24 4.95
C PRO A 116 -5.66 -15.93 5.85
N GLY A 117 -5.89 -15.08 6.85
CA GLY A 117 -4.88 -14.64 7.81
C GLY A 117 -4.01 -13.46 7.36
N LEU A 118 -4.09 -13.03 6.09
CA LEU A 118 -3.38 -11.85 5.59
C LEU A 118 -4.37 -10.72 5.31
N TYR A 119 -4.17 -9.58 5.97
CA TYR A 119 -5.09 -8.46 5.95
C TYR A 119 -4.46 -7.23 5.30
N THR A 120 -5.29 -6.43 4.66
CA THR A 120 -4.95 -5.13 4.09
C THR A 120 -5.80 -4.07 4.78
N LEU A 121 -5.32 -2.83 4.78
CA LEU A 121 -6.11 -1.70 5.28
C LEU A 121 -7.22 -1.35 4.29
N GLY A 122 -8.34 -0.85 4.81
CA GLY A 122 -9.32 -0.17 3.97
C GLY A 122 -8.69 1.12 3.46
N THR A 123 -8.45 1.22 2.16
CA THR A 123 -7.74 2.36 1.54
C THR A 123 -8.64 3.01 0.48
N ALA A 124 -8.76 4.33 0.54
CA ALA A 124 -9.43 5.14 -0.46
C ALA A 124 -8.55 6.34 -0.86
N ILE A 125 -8.54 6.67 -2.15
CA ILE A 125 -7.89 7.87 -2.68
C ILE A 125 -8.97 8.83 -3.15
N ILE A 126 -8.87 10.08 -2.69
CA ILE A 126 -9.84 11.13 -2.98
C ILE A 126 -9.09 12.34 -3.55
N ASP A 127 -9.44 12.73 -4.77
CA ASP A 127 -8.94 13.94 -5.40
C ASP A 127 -9.95 15.08 -5.23
N TYR A 128 -9.56 16.17 -4.57
CA TYR A 128 -10.43 17.33 -4.32
C TYR A 128 -9.64 18.64 -4.34
N ARG A 129 -10.08 19.59 -5.17
CA ARG A 129 -9.46 20.93 -5.35
C ARG A 129 -7.93 20.88 -5.62
N GLY A 130 -7.47 19.88 -6.36
CA GLY A 130 -6.05 19.68 -6.68
C GLY A 130 -5.23 19.01 -5.57
N PHE A 131 -5.85 18.65 -4.45
CA PHE A 131 -5.25 17.81 -3.43
C PHE A 131 -5.63 16.36 -3.66
N ARG A 132 -4.65 15.47 -3.59
CA ARG A 132 -4.87 14.04 -3.42
C ARG A 132 -4.80 13.70 -1.94
N VAL A 133 -5.82 13.04 -1.43
CA VAL A 133 -5.90 12.58 -0.04
C VAL A 133 -5.99 11.06 -0.04
N THR A 134 -5.09 10.41 0.70
CA THR A 134 -5.19 8.99 1.01
C THR A 134 -5.88 8.84 2.36
N ALA A 135 -6.94 8.04 2.41
CA ALA A 135 -7.64 7.67 3.62
C ALA A 135 -7.44 6.18 3.90
N GLN A 136 -7.02 5.82 5.11
CA GLN A 136 -6.74 4.45 5.51
C GLN A 136 -7.42 4.11 6.84
N THR A 137 -7.86 2.86 7.00
CA THR A 137 -8.20 2.35 8.34
C THR A 137 -6.96 2.24 9.22
N ILE A 138 -7.16 2.29 10.53
CA ILE A 138 -6.08 2.26 11.51
C ILE A 138 -5.94 0.84 12.06
N ILE A 139 -4.70 0.34 12.12
CA ILE A 139 -4.40 -0.96 12.74
C ILE A 139 -4.61 -0.84 14.26
N PRO A 140 -5.38 -1.74 14.90
CA PRO A 140 -5.52 -1.74 16.35
C PRO A 140 -4.17 -1.83 17.06
N GLY A 141 -3.90 -0.92 18.00
CA GLY A 141 -2.64 -0.85 18.75
C GLY A 141 -1.57 0.09 18.18
N ILE A 142 -1.63 0.45 16.89
CA ILE A 142 -0.53 1.18 16.22
C ILE A 142 -0.26 2.58 16.78
N LEU A 143 -1.25 3.18 17.45
CA LEU A 143 -1.14 4.52 18.05
C LEU A 143 -0.83 4.47 19.56
N GLU A 144 -0.75 3.28 20.15
CA GLU A 144 -0.45 3.09 21.56
C GLU A 144 1.06 3.27 21.80
N LYS A 145 1.43 4.10 22.79
CA LYS A 145 2.82 4.53 23.00
C LYS A 145 3.78 3.44 23.51
N GLU A 146 3.27 2.27 23.89
CA GLU A 146 4.03 1.20 24.57
C GLU A 146 4.62 0.16 23.60
N GLN A 147 4.34 0.26 22.29
CA GLN A 147 4.77 -0.73 21.30
C GLN A 147 5.99 -0.23 20.50
N GLU A 148 7.20 -0.43 21.03
CA GLU A 148 8.44 0.10 20.43
C GLU A 148 8.84 -0.56 19.09
N GLN A 149 8.26 -1.71 18.70
CA GLN A 149 8.51 -2.34 17.39
C GLN A 149 7.27 -3.08 16.85
N LEU A 150 6.44 -2.35 16.10
CA LEU A 150 5.22 -2.88 15.47
C LEU A 150 5.48 -3.62 14.15
N VAL A 151 6.55 -3.24 13.46
CA VAL A 151 6.90 -3.85 12.17
C VAL A 151 7.74 -5.10 12.41
N VAL A 152 7.29 -6.23 11.89
CA VAL A 152 7.93 -7.55 12.02
C VAL A 152 8.38 -8.14 10.68
N TYR A 153 8.08 -7.47 9.57
CA TYR A 153 8.46 -7.90 8.22
C TYR A 153 8.77 -6.69 7.34
N GLY A 154 9.85 -6.79 6.55
CA GLY A 154 10.33 -5.72 5.67
C GLY A 154 11.38 -4.82 6.33
N SER A 155 11.74 -3.75 5.63
CA SER A 155 12.73 -2.76 6.11
C SER A 155 12.10 -1.74 7.06
N ILE A 156 12.76 -1.36 8.15
CA ILE A 156 12.25 -0.31 9.07
C ILE A 156 13.01 1.02 8.98
N ASP A 157 14.15 1.04 8.32
CA ASP A 157 15.11 2.15 8.35
C ASP A 157 15.90 2.30 7.04
N PHE A 158 15.22 2.11 5.91
CA PHE A 158 15.78 2.20 4.55
C PHE A 158 16.84 1.14 4.24
N GLY A 159 16.64 -0.07 4.76
CA GLY A 159 17.38 -1.28 4.40
C GLY A 159 18.54 -1.60 5.33
N LYS A 160 18.77 -0.79 6.38
CA LYS A 160 19.81 -1.08 7.38
C LYS A 160 19.42 -2.29 8.22
N THR A 161 18.17 -2.31 8.66
CA THR A 161 17.50 -3.38 9.36
C THR A 161 16.34 -3.87 8.50
N VAL A 162 16.41 -5.14 8.14
CA VAL A 162 15.34 -5.86 7.46
C VAL A 162 14.88 -6.96 8.40
N LEU A 163 13.56 -7.13 8.52
CA LEU A 163 12.94 -8.10 9.39
C LEU A 163 12.16 -9.13 8.57
N THR A 164 12.02 -10.32 9.12
CA THR A 164 11.14 -11.35 8.60
C THR A 164 10.52 -12.12 9.78
N ASP A 165 9.33 -12.68 9.55
CA ASP A 165 8.56 -13.40 10.55
C ASP A 165 7.91 -14.61 9.87
N LYS A 166 7.90 -15.76 10.57
CA LYS A 166 7.40 -17.03 10.04
C LYS A 166 5.94 -16.93 9.55
N ARG A 167 5.11 -16.13 10.22
CA ARG A 167 3.72 -15.89 9.80
C ARG A 167 3.68 -15.28 8.40
N TYR A 168 4.53 -14.29 8.13
CA TYR A 168 4.62 -13.65 6.82
C TYR A 168 5.26 -14.56 5.78
N GLU A 169 6.25 -15.37 6.13
CA GLU A 169 6.81 -16.38 5.21
C GLU A 169 5.71 -17.36 4.74
N GLU A 170 4.90 -17.88 5.66
CA GLU A 170 3.81 -18.81 5.35
C GLU A 170 2.68 -18.17 4.53
N LEU A 171 2.28 -16.94 4.89
CA LEU A 171 1.20 -16.21 4.21
C LEU A 171 1.66 -15.70 2.83
N LEU A 172 2.82 -15.05 2.78
CA LEU A 172 3.29 -14.38 1.57
C LEU A 172 3.89 -15.35 0.55
N SER A 173 4.41 -16.51 0.95
CA SER A 173 4.81 -17.54 -0.02
C SER A 173 3.63 -18.00 -0.92
N LYS A 174 2.42 -18.04 -0.36
CA LYS A 174 1.19 -18.37 -1.10
C LYS A 174 0.74 -17.24 -2.02
N THR A 175 0.79 -16.00 -1.54
CA THR A 175 0.38 -14.83 -2.36
C THR A 175 1.41 -14.50 -3.42
N ALA A 176 2.70 -14.65 -3.13
CA ALA A 176 3.79 -14.35 -4.06
C ALA A 176 3.65 -15.18 -5.34
N LYS A 177 3.31 -16.47 -5.22
CA LYS A 177 3.04 -17.32 -6.38
C LYS A 177 1.89 -16.78 -7.24
N GLN A 178 0.81 -16.33 -6.63
CA GLN A 178 -0.37 -15.82 -7.34
C GLN A 178 -0.12 -14.45 -7.98
N LEU A 179 0.60 -13.56 -7.30
CA LEU A 179 1.01 -12.25 -7.82
C LEU A 179 2.25 -12.32 -8.74
N LYS A 180 2.75 -13.53 -9.02
CA LYS A 180 3.97 -13.77 -9.81
C LYS A 180 5.20 -13.01 -9.28
N ILE A 181 5.25 -12.81 -7.95
CA ILE A 181 6.40 -12.21 -7.25
C ILE A 181 7.43 -13.30 -6.99
N LYS A 182 8.65 -13.10 -7.46
CA LYS A 182 9.77 -13.99 -7.20
C LYS A 182 10.32 -13.75 -5.77
N PRO A 183 10.37 -14.77 -4.90
CA PRO A 183 11.06 -14.66 -3.63
C PRO A 183 12.53 -14.29 -3.85
N HIS A 184 13.06 -13.38 -3.03
CA HIS A 184 14.42 -12.86 -3.18
C HIS A 184 15.09 -12.64 -1.82
N LYS A 185 16.43 -12.56 -1.83
CA LYS A 185 17.22 -12.25 -0.64
C LYS A 185 17.64 -10.79 -0.66
N VAL A 186 17.51 -10.13 0.49
CA VAL A 186 18.02 -8.78 0.74
C VAL A 186 19.14 -8.91 1.75
N VAL A 187 20.27 -8.24 1.49
CA VAL A 187 21.39 -8.16 2.43
C VAL A 187 21.23 -6.88 3.25
N ASN A 188 21.10 -7.01 4.57
CA ASN A 188 21.01 -5.87 5.47
C ASN A 188 22.40 -5.24 5.72
N GLN A 189 22.47 -4.15 6.50
CA GLN A 189 23.75 -3.48 6.79
C GLN A 189 24.74 -4.36 7.59
N SER A 190 24.23 -5.33 8.35
CA SER A 190 25.02 -6.31 9.11
C SER A 190 25.59 -7.44 8.25
N GLY A 191 25.18 -7.54 6.97
CA GLY A 191 25.59 -8.59 6.05
C GLY A 191 24.69 -9.83 6.07
N ASP A 192 23.60 -9.82 6.83
CA ASP A 192 22.65 -10.94 6.89
C ASP A 192 21.79 -10.98 5.63
N ALA A 193 21.68 -12.15 5.01
CA ALA A 193 20.82 -12.38 3.86
C ALA A 193 19.43 -12.86 4.30
N ILE A 194 18.44 -11.99 4.18
CA ILE A 194 17.05 -12.22 4.61
C ILE A 194 16.18 -12.51 3.40
N GLN A 195 15.45 -13.62 3.43
CA GLN A 195 14.52 -14.01 2.39
C GLN A 195 13.18 -13.29 2.55
N LEU A 196 12.71 -12.63 1.49
CA LEU A 196 11.42 -11.94 1.41
C LEU A 196 10.56 -12.50 0.26
N TYR A 197 9.26 -12.28 0.38
CA TYR A 197 8.21 -12.75 -0.55
C TYR A 197 7.36 -11.59 -1.12
N SER A 198 7.74 -10.35 -0.81
CA SER A 198 7.18 -9.10 -1.33
C SER A 198 8.32 -8.08 -1.39
N SER A 199 8.04 -6.84 -1.80
CA SER A 199 9.05 -5.76 -1.76
C SER A 199 9.62 -5.59 -0.35
N VAL A 200 10.91 -5.25 -0.28
CA VAL A 200 11.60 -4.83 0.96
C VAL A 200 10.95 -3.60 1.60
N ASP A 201 10.29 -2.78 0.79
CA ASP A 201 9.59 -1.58 1.24
C ASP A 201 8.28 -1.92 1.97
N CYS A 202 7.68 -3.08 1.70
CA CYS A 202 6.43 -3.49 2.36
C CYS A 202 6.66 -3.67 3.86
N LYS A 203 5.68 -3.30 4.68
CA LYS A 203 5.71 -3.57 6.13
C LYS A 203 4.70 -4.64 6.48
N GLY A 204 5.12 -5.53 7.37
CA GLY A 204 4.21 -6.42 8.09
C GLY A 204 4.04 -5.97 9.53
N ILE A 205 2.79 -5.77 9.96
CA ILE A 205 2.42 -5.42 11.33
C ILE A 205 1.37 -6.38 11.85
N VAL A 206 1.50 -6.80 13.11
CA VAL A 206 0.49 -7.61 13.79
C VAL A 206 -0.27 -6.72 14.75
N GLY A 207 -1.57 -6.55 14.49
CA GLY A 207 -2.43 -5.70 15.33
C GLY A 207 -2.76 -6.33 16.68
N ASN A 208 -3.25 -5.52 17.62
CA ASN A 208 -3.76 -5.99 18.92
C ASN A 208 -4.97 -6.93 18.80
N ASP A 209 -5.61 -6.96 17.63
CA ASP A 209 -6.65 -7.90 17.24
C ASP A 209 -6.11 -9.26 16.74
N ASN A 210 -4.79 -9.46 16.80
CA ASN A 210 -4.05 -10.63 16.29
C ASN A 210 -4.14 -10.83 14.77
N ARG A 211 -4.60 -9.83 14.01
CA ARG A 211 -4.58 -9.88 12.54
C ARG A 211 -3.21 -9.48 12.00
N THR A 212 -2.81 -10.11 10.90
CA THR A 212 -1.51 -9.90 10.25
C THR A 212 -1.68 -8.98 9.04
N TYR A 213 -1.27 -7.72 9.17
CA TYR A 213 -1.47 -6.67 8.17
C TYR A 213 -0.26 -6.53 7.25
N ILE A 214 -0.49 -6.35 5.95
CA ILE A 214 0.53 -5.93 4.99
C ILE A 214 0.19 -4.55 4.42
N LEU A 215 1.19 -3.68 4.36
CA LEU A 215 1.09 -2.29 3.90
C LEU A 215 2.35 -1.88 3.12
N ASP A 216 2.37 -0.66 2.62
CA ASP A 216 3.42 -0.09 1.75
C ASP A 216 3.62 -0.93 0.49
N LEU A 217 2.57 -1.03 -0.31
CA LEU A 217 2.42 -1.95 -1.43
C LEU A 217 2.73 -1.31 -2.80
N LEU A 218 3.33 -0.11 -2.82
CA LEU A 218 3.78 0.63 -4.01
C LEU A 218 4.50 -0.25 -5.04
N ARG A 219 5.40 -1.13 -4.58
CA ARG A 219 6.24 -2.00 -5.44
C ARG A 219 5.70 -3.43 -5.55
N THR A 220 4.38 -3.61 -5.47
CA THR A 220 3.76 -4.93 -5.68
C THR A 220 3.97 -5.42 -7.12
N PHE A 221 3.84 -4.50 -8.08
CA PHE A 221 4.02 -4.81 -9.50
C PHE A 221 5.39 -4.37 -10.00
N PRO A 222 5.98 -5.10 -10.97
CA PRO A 222 7.29 -4.80 -11.49
C PRO A 222 7.30 -3.44 -12.21
N PRO A 223 8.40 -2.68 -12.11
CA PRO A 223 8.56 -1.44 -12.85
C PRO A 223 8.55 -1.69 -14.36
N ASP A 224 7.96 -0.77 -15.10
CA ASP A 224 8.02 -0.77 -16.56
C ASP A 224 9.33 -0.13 -17.03
N LEU A 225 10.25 -0.97 -17.51
CA LEU A 225 11.56 -0.54 -17.99
C LEU A 225 11.50 0.40 -19.20
N ASN A 226 10.35 0.48 -19.87
CA ASN A 226 10.15 1.43 -20.97
C ASN A 226 10.11 2.89 -20.51
N TYR A 227 9.89 3.15 -19.22
CA TYR A 227 9.76 4.49 -18.64
C TYR A 227 10.76 4.74 -17.50
N LEU A 228 11.73 3.85 -17.30
CA LEU A 228 12.74 3.96 -16.26
C LEU A 228 14.01 4.59 -16.84
N ASP A 229 14.26 5.86 -16.54
CA ASP A 229 15.43 6.62 -16.98
C ASP A 229 16.45 6.80 -15.84
N ASN A 230 16.77 5.69 -15.15
CA ASN A 230 17.78 5.70 -14.10
C ASN A 230 19.16 5.49 -14.72
N GLY A 231 20.04 6.48 -14.56
CA GLY A 231 21.41 6.51 -15.07
C GLY A 231 22.10 5.15 -15.05
N SER A 232 22.59 4.77 -16.25
CA SER A 232 23.53 3.71 -16.67
C SER A 232 23.59 2.32 -16.00
N ASP A 233 23.37 2.18 -14.70
CA ASP A 233 23.95 1.03 -13.97
C ASP A 233 23.02 -0.19 -13.90
N ILE A 234 21.73 -0.02 -14.20
CA ILE A 234 20.70 -1.09 -14.10
C ILE A 234 20.01 -1.36 -15.46
N ARG A 235 20.43 -0.66 -16.53
CA ARG A 235 19.70 -0.73 -17.81
C ARG A 235 20.19 -1.88 -18.70
N PRO A 236 19.29 -2.72 -19.24
CA PRO A 236 19.64 -3.56 -20.38
C PRO A 236 19.97 -2.68 -21.60
N GLN A 237 21.02 -3.02 -22.35
CA GLN A 237 21.29 -2.33 -23.63
C GLN A 237 20.06 -2.48 -24.54
N LEU A 238 19.44 -1.35 -24.90
CA LEU A 238 18.35 -1.38 -25.85
C LEU A 238 18.87 -1.62 -27.26
N SER A 239 18.10 -2.37 -28.05
CA SER A 239 18.41 -2.57 -29.46
C SER A 239 18.28 -1.24 -30.24
N PRO A 240 18.98 -1.09 -31.37
CA PRO A 240 18.86 0.10 -32.22
C PRO A 240 17.42 0.39 -32.65
N GLU A 241 16.60 -0.65 -32.85
CA GLU A 241 15.19 -0.52 -33.20
C GLU A 241 14.37 0.12 -32.08
N LEU A 242 14.60 -0.28 -30.82
CA LEU A 242 13.92 0.30 -29.67
C LEU A 242 14.34 1.76 -29.45
N VAL A 243 15.63 2.07 -29.64
CA VAL A 243 16.10 3.47 -29.58
C VAL A 243 15.43 4.31 -30.68
N LYS A 244 15.32 3.77 -31.91
CA LYS A 244 14.63 4.45 -33.03
C LYS A 244 13.13 4.67 -32.75
N LEU A 245 12.50 3.81 -31.95
CA LEU A 245 11.11 3.95 -31.51
C LEU A 245 10.93 4.88 -30.30
N GLY A 246 12.03 5.46 -29.78
CA GLY A 246 12.00 6.46 -28.71
C GLY A 246 12.12 5.91 -27.29
N TYR A 247 12.58 4.67 -27.11
CA TYR A 247 12.75 4.08 -25.78
C TYR A 247 14.10 4.46 -25.12
N PRO A 248 14.13 4.69 -23.79
CA PRO A 248 12.98 4.72 -22.90
C PRO A 248 12.19 6.01 -23.11
N TYR A 249 10.88 5.96 -22.95
CA TYR A 249 10.08 7.17 -23.05
C TYR A 249 10.34 8.08 -21.86
N GLN A 250 10.55 9.37 -22.15
CA GLN A 250 10.61 10.38 -21.10
C GLN A 250 9.22 10.54 -20.47
N HIS A 251 9.16 10.37 -19.15
CA HIS A 251 7.94 10.48 -18.38
C HIS A 251 8.15 11.41 -17.18
N ARG A 252 7.07 12.00 -16.65
CA ARG A 252 7.14 12.95 -15.52
C ARG A 252 7.61 12.31 -14.22
N HIS A 253 7.56 10.98 -14.14
CA HIS A 253 8.02 10.18 -13.02
C HIS A 253 8.50 8.80 -13.51
N MET A 254 9.25 8.10 -12.68
CA MET A 254 9.86 6.79 -12.96
C MET A 254 9.21 5.64 -12.19
N LEU A 255 8.01 5.85 -11.63
CA LEU A 255 7.22 4.83 -10.93
C LEU A 255 6.20 4.12 -11.84
N ALA A 256 6.40 4.10 -13.15
CA ALA A 256 5.55 3.32 -14.04
C ALA A 256 5.73 1.82 -13.73
N THR A 257 4.62 1.09 -13.62
CA THR A 257 4.62 -0.35 -13.33
C THR A 257 3.76 -1.10 -14.33
N LEU A 258 4.11 -2.35 -14.62
CA LEU A 258 3.25 -3.21 -15.42
C LEU A 258 1.94 -3.49 -14.69
N ARG A 259 0.85 -3.51 -15.44
CA ARG A 259 -0.45 -3.91 -14.90
C ARG A 259 -0.51 -5.41 -14.67
N GLN A 260 -1.32 -5.83 -13.69
CA GLN A 260 -1.53 -7.23 -13.35
C GLN A 260 -1.94 -8.08 -14.57
N GLU A 261 -2.85 -7.58 -15.42
CA GLU A 261 -3.35 -8.34 -16.57
C GLU A 261 -2.25 -8.66 -17.58
N LEU A 262 -1.26 -7.76 -17.73
CA LEU A 262 -0.10 -8.00 -18.60
C LEU A 262 0.86 -9.02 -18.00
N ILE A 263 1.03 -9.02 -16.67
CA ILE A 263 1.85 -9.99 -15.96
C ILE A 263 1.22 -11.39 -16.08
N GLU A 264 -0.08 -11.50 -15.85
CA GLU A 264 -0.84 -12.74 -15.98
C GLU A 264 -0.79 -13.31 -17.41
N ALA A 265 -0.79 -12.45 -18.44
CA ALA A 265 -0.69 -12.88 -19.82
C ALA A 265 0.70 -13.40 -20.22
N PHE A 266 1.76 -13.03 -19.50
CA PHE A 266 3.14 -13.37 -19.85
C PHE A 266 3.72 -14.51 -18.99
N PHE A 267 3.23 -14.69 -17.77
CA PHE A 267 3.72 -15.69 -16.84
C PHE A 267 2.69 -16.81 -16.64
N GLU A 268 2.93 -17.97 -17.25
CA GLU A 268 2.21 -19.23 -16.96
C GLU A 268 2.40 -19.67 -15.50
#